data_AF-S4PMZ8-F1
#
_entry.id   AF-S4PMZ8-F1
#
_cell.length_a   1.000
_cell.length_b   1.000
_cell.length_c   1.000
_cell.angle_alpha   90.00
_cell.angle_beta   90.00
_cell.angle_gamma   90.00
#
_symmetry.space_group_name_H-M   'P 1'
#
loop_
_entity.id
_entity.type
_entity.pdbx_description
1 polymer ?
#
loop_
_entity_poly.entity_id
_entity_poly.type
_entity_poly.pdbx_seq_one_letter_code
_entity_poly.pdbx_strand_id
1 'polypeptide(L)' 'MAAGPGNLEVTVNGGRVPTAAAAQGAHTYAISFTPRDPRPHTVELRFNGDHVPGSPFVCHVSAPARVIGAG' A
#
# COMPACT_ATOMS: atom_id res chain seq x y z
N MET A 1 12.26 13.66 10.86
CA MET A 1 11.39 13.42 12.03
C MET A 1 10.92 11.97 11.94
N ALA A 2 11.21 11.14 12.94
CA ALA A 2 10.69 9.77 13.02
C ALA A 2 9.38 9.79 13.81
N ALA A 3 8.42 8.91 13.47
CA ALA A 3 7.09 8.89 14.09
C ALA A 3 7.08 8.55 15.60
N GLY A 4 8.23 8.16 16.17
CA GLY A 4 8.32 7.64 17.53
C GLY A 4 7.97 6.14 17.58
N PRO A 5 8.09 5.50 18.76
CA PRO A 5 7.62 4.14 18.95
C PRO A 5 6.09 4.10 18.85
N GLY A 6 5.54 3.13 18.11
CA GLY A 6 4.09 3.02 17.93
C GLY A 6 3.69 1.86 17.02
N ASN A 7 2.39 1.59 16.97
CA ASN A 7 1.82 0.57 16.11
C ASN A 7 1.54 1.17 14.72
N LEU A 8 2.08 0.54 13.68
CA LEU A 8 1.79 0.87 12.29
C LEU A 8 0.80 -0.13 11.74
N GLU A 9 -0.36 0.36 11.32
CA GLU A 9 -1.42 -0.44 10.72
C GLU A 9 -1.54 -0.09 9.23
N VAL A 10 -1.52 -1.10 8.38
CA VAL A 10 -1.79 -0.95 6.95
C VAL A 10 -2.95 -1.83 6.54
N THR A 11 -3.90 -1.27 5.80
CA THR A 11 -4.94 -2.05 5.14
C THR A 11 -5.09 -1.63 3.69
N VAL A 12 -5.35 -2.61 2.81
CA VAL A 12 -5.64 -2.37 1.39
C VAL A 12 -7.05 -2.88 1.10
N ASN A 13 -7.90 -2.01 0.56
CA ASN A 13 -9.32 -2.25 0.31
C ASN A 13 -10.07 -2.77 1.55
N GLY A 14 -9.75 -2.25 2.74
CA GLY A 14 -10.32 -2.72 4.01
C GLY A 14 -9.87 -4.13 4.40
N GLY A 15 -8.62 -4.51 4.07
CA GLY A 15 -8.03 -5.80 4.42
C GLY A 15 -8.33 -6.95 3.45
N ARG A 16 -9.04 -6.67 2.34
CA ARG A 16 -9.33 -7.67 1.30
C ARG A 16 -8.12 -8.07 0.47
N VAL A 17 -7.09 -7.22 0.43
CA VAL A 17 -5.84 -7.51 -0.26
C VAL A 17 -4.74 -7.69 0.79
N PRO A 18 -4.07 -8.85 0.84
CA PRO A 18 -2.97 -9.09 1.76
C PRO A 18 -1.82 -8.12 1.55
N THR A 19 -1.21 -7.69 2.65
CA THR A 19 -0.05 -6.80 2.67
C THR A 19 1.12 -7.48 3.37
N ALA A 20 2.33 -7.20 2.90
CA ALA A 20 3.57 -7.59 3.57
C ALA A 20 4.32 -6.35 4.05
N ALA A 21 4.94 -6.45 5.22
CA ALA A 21 5.78 -5.41 5.78
C ALA A 21 7.22 -5.93 5.92
N ALA A 22 8.18 -5.16 5.41
CA ALA A 22 9.61 -5.45 5.54
C ALA A 22 10.31 -4.26 6.21
N ALA A 23 11.04 -4.50 7.30
CA ALA A 23 11.87 -3.47 7.91
C ALA A 23 13.02 -3.10 6.96
N GLN A 24 13.18 -1.81 6.66
CA GLN A 24 14.27 -1.25 5.87
C GLN A 24 15.30 -0.49 6.73
N GLY A 25 15.01 -0.34 8.02
CA GLY A 25 15.85 0.34 9.00
C GLY A 25 15.13 0.39 10.34
N ALA A 26 15.72 1.07 11.32
CA ALA A 26 15.18 1.08 12.69
C ALA A 26 13.74 1.61 12.78
N HIS A 27 13.34 2.54 11.90
CA HIS A 27 12.04 3.24 11.94
C HIS A 27 11.42 3.37 10.54
N THR A 28 11.84 2.52 9.60
CA THR A 28 11.40 2.58 8.20
C THR A 28 10.91 1.20 7.78
N TYR A 29 9.69 1.15 7.24
CA TYR A 29 9.06 -0.08 6.78
C TYR A 29 8.68 0.07 5.30
N ALA A 30 9.05 -0.91 4.50
CA ALA A 30 8.53 -1.08 3.15
C ALA A 30 7.26 -1.93 3.24
N ILE A 31 6.14 -1.37 2.77
CA ILE A 31 4.87 -2.08 2.70
C ILE A 31 4.57 -2.43 1.25
N SER A 32 4.25 -3.69 0.98
CA SER A 32 3.95 -4.18 -0.36
C SER A 32 2.63 -4.96 -0.39
N PHE A 33 1.94 -4.90 -1.53
CA PHE A 33 0.78 -5.72 -1.83
C PHE A 33 0.76 -6.06 -3.32
N THR A 34 0.13 -7.18 -3.67
CA THR A 34 -0.04 -7.57 -5.08
C THR A 34 -1.52 -7.46 -5.44
N PRO A 35 -1.92 -6.45 -6.24
CA PRO A 35 -3.31 -6.30 -6.67
C PRO A 35 -3.68 -7.44 -7.62
N ARG A 36 -4.88 -8.00 -7.44
CA ARG A 36 -5.42 -9.09 -8.29
C ARG A 36 -6.37 -8.57 -9.36
N ASP A 37 -6.97 -7.41 -9.12
CA ASP A 37 -7.97 -6.82 -10.01
C ASP A 37 -7.44 -5.50 -10.61
N PRO A 38 -7.70 -5.21 -11.89
CA PRO A 38 -7.37 -3.93 -12.50
C PRO A 38 -8.40 -2.86 -12.11
N ARG A 39 -8.38 -2.46 -10.83
CA ARG A 39 -9.27 -1.43 -10.27
C ARG A 39 -8.52 -0.49 -9.33
N PRO A 40 -9.10 0.65 -8.95
CA PRO A 40 -8.57 1.47 -7.87
C PRO A 40 -8.50 0.68 -6.56
N HIS A 41 -7.36 0.77 -5.86
CA HIS A 41 -7.13 0.19 -4.55
C HIS A 41 -6.95 1.31 -3.53
N THR A 42 -7.74 1.30 -2.46
CA THR A 42 -7.59 2.26 -1.36
C THR A 42 -6.61 1.70 -0.35
N VAL A 43 -5.58 2.47 -0.04
CA VAL A 43 -4.53 2.10 0.92
C VAL A 43 -4.65 3.03 2.13
N GLU A 44 -4.90 2.44 3.28
CA GLU A 44 -5.00 3.12 4.56
C GLU A 44 -3.76 2.80 5.41
N LEU A 45 -3.10 3.84 5.90
CA LEU A 45 -1.98 3.75 6.83
C LEU A 45 -2.36 4.54 8.08
N ARG A 46 -2.33 3.87 9.23
CA ARG A 46 -2.55 4.48 10.53
C ARG A 46 -1.35 4.27 11.43
N PHE A 47 -1.01 5.28 12.20
CA PHE A 47 0.01 5.24 13.25
C PHE A 47 -0.66 5.55 14.58
N ASN A 48 -0.61 4.61 15.52
CA ASN A 48 -1.29 4.72 16.81
C ASN A 48 -2.80 5.00 16.68
N GLY A 49 -3.46 4.43 15.67
CA GLY A 49 -4.88 4.62 15.39
C GLY A 49 -5.23 5.83 14.52
N ASP A 50 -4.30 6.77 14.30
CA ASP A 50 -4.54 7.99 13.52
C ASP A 50 -3.98 7.86 12.10
N HIS A 51 -4.69 8.44 11.12
CA HIS A 51 -4.21 8.46 9.73
C HIS A 51 -2.90 9.26 9.62
N VAL A 52 -1.90 8.66 8.97
CA VAL A 52 -0.68 9.39 8.60
C VAL A 52 -1.00 10.41 7.50
N PRO A 53 -0.20 11.49 7.33
CA PRO A 53 -0.38 12.42 6.24
C PRO A 53 -0.40 11.72 4.87
N GLY A 54 -1.43 12.02 4.07
CA GLY A 54 -1.65 11.39 2.76
C GLY A 54 -2.43 10.07 2.80
N SER A 55 -2.78 9.55 3.99
CA SER A 55 -3.73 8.45 4.12
C SER A 55 -5.18 8.96 4.25
N PRO A 56 -6.17 8.26 3.65
CA PRO A 56 -6.01 7.21 2.65
C PRO A 56 -5.51 7.73 1.30
N PHE A 57 -4.77 6.90 0.56
CA PHE A 57 -4.42 7.17 -0.84
C PHE A 57 -4.93 6.08 -1.77
N VAL A 58 -5.13 6.43 -3.04
CA VAL A 58 -5.68 5.53 -4.05
C VAL A 58 -4.60 5.12 -5.04
N CYS A 59 -4.35 3.82 -5.15
CA CYS A 59 -3.51 3.22 -6.17
C CYS A 59 -4.36 2.77 -7.36
N HIS A 60 -4.17 3.40 -8.52
CA HIS A 60 -4.83 2.99 -9.76
C HIS A 60 -4.07 1.83 -10.40
N VAL A 61 -4.70 0.66 -10.45
CA VAL A 61 -4.14 -0.53 -11.10
C VAL A 61 -4.88 -0.76 -12.40
N SER A 62 -4.14 -0.83 -13.51
CA SER A 62 -4.69 -1.14 -14.83
C SER A 62 -4.28 -2.53 -15.28
N ALA A 63 -5.07 -3.12 -16.20
CA ALA A 63 -4.68 -4.36 -16.85
C ALA A 63 -3.33 -4.17 -17.59
N PRO A 64 -2.51 -5.23 -17.69
CA PRO A 64 -1.30 -5.15 -18.50
C PRO A 64 -1.69 -4.80 -19.94
N ALA A 65 -0.97 -3.83 -20.52
CA ALA A 65 -1.15 -3.50 -21.92
C ALA A 65 -0.76 -4.72 -22.77
N ARG A 66 -1.69 -5.22 -23.58
CA ARG A 66 -1.36 -6.24 -24.58
C ARG A 66 -0.61 -5.56 -25.71
N VAL A 67 0.72 -5.68 -25.72
CA VAL A 67 1.53 -5.30 -26.88
C VAL A 67 1.31 -6.38 -27.94
N ILE A 68 0.44 -6.09 -28.90
CA ILE A 68 0.36 -6.85 -30.15
C ILE A 68 1.50 -6.31 -31.01
N GLY A 69 2.63 -7.04 -31.04
CA GLY A 69 3.75 -6.70 -31.91
C GLY A 69 3.25 -6.63 -33.35
N ALA A 70 3.31 -5.44 -33.95
CA ALA A 70 3.15 -5.28 -35.38
C ALA A 70 4.39 -5.92 -36.02
N GLY A 71 4.18 -7.03 -36.75
CA GLY A 71 5.15 -7.60 -37.67
C GLY A 71 5.17 -6.88 -39.00
#